data_AF-A0A2P6PWZ9-F1
#
_entry.id   AF-A0A2P6PWZ9-F1
#
_cell.length_a   1.000
_cell.length_b   1.000
_cell.length_c   1.000
_cell.angle_alpha   90.00
_cell.angle_beta   90.00
_cell.angle_gamma   90.00
#
_symmetry.space_group_name_H-M   'P 1'
#
loop_
_entity.id
_entity.type
_entity.pdbx_description
1 polymer ?
#
loop_
_entity_poly.entity_id
_entity_poly.type
_entity_poly.pdbx_seq_one_letter_code
_entity_poly.pdbx_strand_id
1 'polypeptide(L)'
;MRRLRKRNGRKRNIGALSRGATGEGGVIPFPSGPDQQQNGSSATTTIMIKNIPNQFRSDLLDILTEHCLVENLDAVVRSDPNKSEFDFVYLPMDFNKNRGSNLGYAFVNFTGAIGAQRFYQRYHNFEWDVEQNKKTCAITCAKIQGKKALIGNFRRKVFRCECDEYLPVVVAPPCDGVSPPKLTPLGKLRGAPKYPTSRLRI
;
A
#
# COMPACT_ATOMS: atom_id res chain seq x y z
N MET A 1 -30.52 8.08 -3.30
CA MET A 1 -29.98 7.49 -4.55
C MET A 1 -29.45 8.59 -5.45
N ARG A 2 -28.13 8.85 -5.46
CA ARG A 2 -27.50 9.82 -6.38
C ARG A 2 -26.62 9.07 -7.36
N ARG A 3 -27.00 9.16 -8.65
CA ARG A 3 -26.40 8.45 -9.79
C ARG A 3 -25.00 9.01 -10.09
N LEU A 4 -23.99 8.15 -10.16
CA LEU A 4 -22.67 8.51 -10.72
C LEU A 4 -22.82 8.77 -12.23
N ARG A 5 -22.49 9.99 -12.65
CA ARG A 5 -22.33 10.35 -14.07
C ARG A 5 -20.95 9.93 -14.55
N LYS A 6 -20.89 8.99 -15.51
CA LYS A 6 -19.71 8.76 -16.35
C LYS A 6 -19.39 10.05 -17.11
N ARG A 7 -18.13 10.50 -17.08
CA ARG A 7 -17.63 11.55 -17.98
C ARG A 7 -16.50 10.99 -18.84
N ASN A 8 -16.70 11.09 -20.16
CA ASN A 8 -15.84 10.61 -21.22
C ASN A 8 -14.49 11.34 -21.27
N GLY A 9 -13.52 10.64 -21.87
CA GLY A 9 -12.11 10.99 -21.88
C GLY A 9 -11.74 12.22 -22.70
N ARG A 10 -10.57 12.76 -22.38
CA ARG A 10 -9.86 13.74 -23.20
C ARG A 10 -8.39 13.33 -23.28
N LYS A 11 -7.98 12.80 -24.43
CA LYS A 11 -6.58 12.55 -24.78
C LYS A 11 -5.83 13.88 -24.70
N ARG A 12 -4.69 13.93 -24.01
CA ARG A 12 -3.73 15.04 -24.09
C ARG A 12 -2.33 14.50 -24.36
N ASN A 13 -1.72 15.09 -25.37
CA ASN A 13 -0.38 14.83 -25.88
C ASN A 13 0.68 14.99 -24.79
N ILE A 14 1.65 14.07 -24.82
CA ILE A 14 2.79 13.99 -23.92
C ILE A 14 3.92 14.81 -24.57
N GLY A 15 4.04 16.07 -24.16
CA GLY A 15 5.22 16.89 -24.43
C GLY A 15 6.27 16.60 -23.36
N ALA A 16 7.44 16.11 -23.78
CA ALA A 16 8.58 15.85 -22.92
C ALA A 16 9.06 17.12 -22.22
N LEU A 17 9.33 17.05 -20.92
CA LEU A 17 10.30 17.93 -20.28
C LEU A 17 11.02 17.16 -19.16
N SER A 18 12.30 16.92 -19.38
CA SER A 18 13.26 16.36 -18.43
C SER A 18 13.69 17.40 -17.39
N ARG A 19 13.83 16.97 -16.13
CA ARG A 19 15.04 17.08 -15.27
C ARG A 19 14.67 17.16 -13.78
N GLY A 20 15.43 16.43 -12.97
CA GLY A 20 15.43 16.55 -11.51
C GLY A 20 15.77 15.23 -10.82
N ALA A 21 17.02 14.80 -10.91
CA ALA A 21 17.55 13.63 -10.21
C ALA A 21 17.83 13.95 -8.74
N THR A 22 17.31 13.15 -7.80
CA THR A 22 17.89 12.93 -6.46
C THR A 22 17.38 11.61 -5.86
N GLY A 23 18.31 10.80 -5.32
CA GLY A 23 18.03 9.75 -4.33
C GLY A 23 18.25 8.31 -4.80
N GLU A 24 19.48 7.81 -4.67
CA GLU A 24 19.85 6.41 -4.91
C GLU A 24 19.23 5.45 -3.89
N GLY A 25 18.09 4.91 -4.26
CA GLY A 25 17.59 3.62 -3.83
C GLY A 25 16.87 3.05 -5.04
N GLY A 26 17.54 2.18 -5.80
CA GLY A 26 17.09 1.72 -7.11
C GLY A 26 15.59 1.39 -7.10
N VAL A 27 14.80 2.19 -7.82
CA VAL A 27 13.37 1.95 -7.98
C VAL A 27 13.24 0.70 -8.81
N ILE A 28 12.69 -0.39 -8.24
CA ILE A 28 12.41 -1.61 -9.00
C ILE A 28 11.07 -1.39 -9.70
N PRO A 29 11.05 -1.16 -11.03
CA PRO A 29 9.81 -0.93 -11.76
C PRO A 29 8.91 -2.16 -11.67
N PHE A 30 7.59 -1.95 -11.68
CA PHE A 30 6.67 -3.07 -11.78
C PHE A 30 6.69 -3.63 -13.22
N PRO A 31 6.78 -4.96 -13.41
CA PRO A 31 6.79 -5.55 -14.75
C PRO A 31 5.45 -5.24 -15.46
N SER A 32 5.50 -4.30 -16.41
CA SER A 32 4.30 -3.76 -17.09
C SER A 32 4.29 -4.04 -18.60
N GLY A 33 5.35 -4.63 -19.15
CA GLY A 33 5.53 -4.83 -20.58
C GLY A 33 5.20 -6.25 -21.05
N PRO A 34 4.72 -6.43 -22.30
CA PRO A 34 4.37 -7.74 -22.86
C PRO A 34 5.55 -8.72 -22.91
N ASP A 35 6.79 -8.23 -22.96
CA ASP A 35 8.00 -9.05 -23.09
C ASP A 35 8.56 -9.59 -21.76
N GLN A 36 8.06 -9.13 -20.60
CA GLN A 36 8.59 -9.54 -19.29
C GLN A 36 7.82 -10.66 -18.60
N GLN A 37 6.77 -11.20 -19.24
CA GLN A 37 6.02 -12.35 -18.75
C GLN A 37 6.59 -13.71 -19.19
N GLN A 38 7.63 -13.75 -20.03
CA GLN A 38 8.15 -15.00 -20.62
C GLN A 38 9.49 -15.50 -20.08
N ASN A 39 10.10 -14.87 -19.07
CA ASN A 39 11.40 -15.33 -18.60
C ASN A 39 11.49 -15.40 -17.07
N GLY A 40 10.92 -16.45 -16.47
CA GLY A 40 11.30 -17.02 -15.15
C GLY A 40 11.36 -16.10 -13.92
N SER A 41 11.01 -14.81 -14.05
CA SER A 41 11.03 -13.81 -12.98
C SER A 41 9.96 -14.21 -11.97
N SER A 42 10.39 -14.55 -10.75
CA SER A 42 9.48 -14.86 -9.63
C SER A 42 8.36 -13.84 -9.59
N ALA A 43 7.13 -14.32 -9.77
CA ALA A 43 5.98 -13.45 -9.95
C ALA A 43 5.82 -12.53 -8.74
N THR A 44 5.95 -11.22 -8.94
CA THR A 44 5.98 -10.22 -7.87
C THR A 44 4.67 -10.23 -7.09
N THR A 45 4.73 -10.60 -5.80
CA THR A 45 3.58 -10.57 -4.90
C THR A 45 3.59 -9.36 -3.97
N THR A 46 4.77 -8.79 -3.68
CA THR A 46 4.91 -7.64 -2.80
C THR A 46 5.13 -6.35 -3.57
N ILE A 47 4.30 -5.36 -3.29
CA ILE A 47 4.42 -4.02 -3.87
C ILE A 47 4.81 -2.99 -2.82
N MET A 48 5.52 -1.96 -3.28
CA MET A 48 5.70 -0.71 -2.55
C MET A 48 4.80 0.34 -3.18
N ILE A 49 3.83 0.82 -2.41
CA ILE A 49 2.95 1.92 -2.77
C ILE A 49 3.63 3.21 -2.29
N LYS A 50 3.78 4.19 -3.17
CA LYS A 50 4.44 5.47 -2.91
C LYS A 50 3.45 6.61 -3.15
N ASN A 51 3.81 7.78 -2.62
CA ASN A 51 3.02 9.01 -2.68
C ASN A 51 1.65 8.87 -2.00
N ILE A 52 1.58 8.13 -0.90
CA ILE A 52 0.36 8.04 -0.08
C ILE A 52 0.12 9.40 0.61
N PRO A 53 -1.13 9.91 0.68
CA PRO A 53 -1.45 11.13 1.43
C PRO A 53 -1.12 10.93 2.92
N ASN A 54 -0.41 11.87 3.53
CA ASN A 54 0.15 11.70 4.88
C ASN A 54 -0.90 11.54 5.99
N GLN A 55 -2.14 11.95 5.72
CA GLN A 55 -3.28 11.78 6.61
C GLN A 55 -3.83 10.36 6.64
N PHE A 56 -3.48 9.51 5.66
CA PHE A 56 -3.98 8.14 5.62
C PHE A 56 -3.50 7.35 6.84
N ARG A 57 -4.43 6.62 7.45
CA ARG A 57 -4.21 5.65 8.51
C ARG A 57 -4.85 4.32 8.12
N SER A 58 -6.07 4.05 8.59
CA SER A 58 -6.86 2.89 8.17
C SER A 58 -7.34 2.99 6.72
N ASP A 59 -7.34 4.19 6.13
CA ASP A 59 -7.80 4.44 4.76
C ASP A 59 -7.15 3.51 3.72
N LEU A 60 -5.85 3.21 3.89
CA LEU A 60 -5.15 2.30 2.99
C LEU A 60 -5.70 0.87 3.09
N LEU A 61 -6.03 0.40 4.30
CA LEU A 61 -6.61 -0.92 4.51
C LEU A 61 -8.02 -1.00 3.91
N ASP A 62 -8.80 0.06 4.03
CA ASP A 62 -10.14 0.15 3.43
C ASP A 62 -10.05 0.10 1.90
N ILE A 63 -9.12 0.85 1.30
CA ILE A 63 -8.86 0.83 -0.14
C ILE A 63 -8.44 -0.56 -0.63
N LEU A 64 -7.56 -1.25 0.12
CA LEU A 64 -7.13 -2.61 -0.22
C LEU A 64 -8.28 -3.61 -0.13
N THR A 65 -9.09 -3.50 0.92
CA THR A 65 -10.24 -4.38 1.18
C THR A 65 -11.29 -4.20 0.08
N GLU A 66 -11.65 -2.95 -0.24
CA GLU A 66 -12.58 -2.62 -1.33
C GLU A 66 -12.06 -3.10 -2.69
N HIS A 67 -10.76 -2.92 -2.97
CA HIS A 67 -10.17 -3.43 -4.20
C HIS A 67 -10.31 -4.94 -4.33
N CYS A 68 -10.03 -5.69 -3.25
CA CYS A 68 -10.13 -7.14 -3.26
C CYS A 68 -11.59 -7.58 -3.45
N LEU A 69 -12.54 -6.93 -2.78
CA LEU A 69 -13.97 -7.20 -2.94
C LEU A 69 -14.41 -7.03 -4.40
N VAL A 70 -14.13 -5.87 -5.00
CA VAL A 70 -14.53 -5.57 -6.39
C VAL A 70 -13.89 -6.53 -7.38
N GLU A 71 -12.56 -6.75 -7.29
CA GLU A 71 -11.88 -7.65 -8.22
C GLU A 71 -12.32 -9.11 -8.07
N ASN A 72 -12.64 -9.56 -6.86
CA ASN A 72 -13.09 -10.93 -6.63
C ASN A 72 -14.53 -11.12 -7.12
N LEU A 73 -15.42 -10.14 -6.95
CA LEU A 73 -16.76 -10.17 -7.55
C LEU A 73 -16.68 -10.21 -9.09
N ASP A 74 -15.83 -9.37 -9.68
CA ASP A 74 -15.62 -9.36 -11.13
C ASP A 74 -14.98 -10.67 -11.62
N ALA A 75 -14.06 -11.26 -10.86
CA ALA A 75 -13.44 -12.54 -11.19
C ALA A 75 -14.48 -13.68 -11.27
N VAL A 76 -15.47 -13.71 -10.37
CA VAL A 76 -16.59 -14.67 -10.42
C VAL A 76 -17.38 -14.51 -11.72
N VAL A 77 -17.73 -13.27 -12.11
CA VAL A 77 -18.45 -13.00 -13.36
C VAL A 77 -17.63 -13.44 -14.58
N ARG A 78 -16.31 -13.25 -14.55
CA ARG A 78 -15.39 -13.63 -15.64
C ARG A 78 -15.00 -15.11 -15.64
N SER A 79 -15.44 -15.90 -14.65
CA SER A 79 -14.93 -17.27 -14.41
C SER A 79 -13.40 -17.34 -14.30
N ASP A 80 -12.79 -16.29 -13.73
CA ASP A 80 -11.35 -16.22 -13.48
C ASP A 80 -11.04 -16.87 -12.11
N PRO A 81 -10.24 -17.96 -12.06
CA PRO A 81 -9.95 -18.64 -10.81
C PRO A 81 -8.99 -17.86 -9.90
N ASN A 82 -8.35 -16.81 -10.40
CA ASN A 82 -7.39 -16.03 -9.62
C ASN A 82 -8.10 -15.01 -8.73
N LYS A 83 -7.79 -15.07 -7.44
CA LYS A 83 -8.28 -14.10 -6.46
C LYS A 83 -7.30 -12.95 -6.23
N SER A 84 -7.85 -11.79 -5.93
CA SER A 84 -7.14 -10.66 -5.33
C SER A 84 -7.29 -10.74 -3.82
N GLU A 85 -6.22 -11.13 -3.12
CA GLU A 85 -6.20 -11.19 -1.66
C GLU A 85 -4.83 -10.72 -1.16
N PHE A 86 -4.79 -10.11 0.01
CA PHE A 86 -3.53 -9.68 0.65
C PHE A 86 -3.38 -10.26 2.04
N ASP A 87 -2.12 -10.50 2.43
CA ASP A 87 -1.79 -11.25 3.64
C ASP A 87 -0.74 -10.56 4.55
N PHE A 88 -0.29 -9.37 4.14
CA PHE A 88 0.61 -8.49 4.88
C PHE A 88 0.43 -7.03 4.46
N VAL A 89 0.39 -6.10 5.43
CA VAL A 89 0.36 -4.65 5.19
C VAL A 89 1.29 -3.95 6.18
N TYR A 90 2.00 -2.92 5.72
CA TYR A 90 2.71 -2.00 6.60
C TYR A 90 2.71 -0.57 6.06
N LEU A 91 2.11 0.34 6.82
CA LEU A 91 2.13 1.79 6.61
C LEU A 91 2.94 2.45 7.73
N PRO A 92 4.23 2.80 7.50
CA PRO A 92 5.04 3.46 8.51
C PRO A 92 4.51 4.85 8.86
N MET A 93 4.48 5.13 10.17
CA MET A 93 4.02 6.38 10.74
C MET A 93 5.17 7.17 11.37
N ASP A 94 5.12 8.50 11.24
CA ASP A 94 5.99 9.45 11.93
C ASP A 94 5.24 10.12 13.09
N PHE A 95 5.79 9.95 14.30
CA PHE A 95 5.25 10.49 15.55
C PHE A 95 6.09 11.64 16.12
N ASN A 96 7.13 12.11 15.42
CA ASN A 96 8.06 13.12 15.96
C ASN A 96 7.42 14.49 16.25
N LYS A 97 6.22 14.77 15.71
CA LYS A 97 5.54 16.07 15.85
C LYS A 97 4.12 15.98 16.43
N ASN A 98 3.77 14.88 17.08
CA ASN A 98 2.41 14.61 17.61
C ASN A 98 1.28 14.71 16.56
N ARG A 99 1.61 14.70 15.26
CA ARG A 99 0.62 14.75 14.16
C ARG A 99 0.22 13.36 13.66
N GLY A 100 0.98 12.32 14.01
CA GLY A 100 0.70 10.93 13.63
C GLY A 100 0.43 10.80 12.12
N SER A 101 1.42 11.16 11.31
CA SER A 101 1.32 11.17 9.84
C SER A 101 2.11 10.03 9.24
N ASN A 102 1.64 9.41 8.16
CA ASN A 102 2.44 8.38 7.49
C ASN A 102 3.65 8.97 6.74
N LEU A 103 4.62 8.12 6.43
CA LEU A 103 5.83 8.50 5.68
C LEU A 103 5.63 8.58 4.15
N GLY A 104 4.40 8.45 3.65
CA GLY A 104 4.06 8.56 2.24
C GLY A 104 4.30 7.29 1.42
N TYR A 105 4.57 6.16 2.06
CA TYR A 105 4.71 4.86 1.40
C TYR A 105 4.21 3.71 2.25
N ALA A 106 3.91 2.57 1.63
CA ALA A 106 3.52 1.35 2.30
C ALA A 106 4.06 0.10 1.58
N PHE A 107 4.13 -1.00 2.31
CA PHE A 107 4.40 -2.33 1.76
C PHE A 107 3.15 -3.19 1.88
N VAL A 108 2.78 -3.86 0.79
CA VAL A 108 1.64 -4.78 0.74
C VAL A 108 2.07 -6.06 0.06
N ASN A 109 1.80 -7.21 0.67
CA ASN A 109 1.94 -8.50 0.01
C ASN A 109 0.58 -9.06 -0.37
N PHE A 110 0.40 -9.32 -1.66
CA PHE A 110 -0.69 -10.13 -2.16
C PHE A 110 -0.35 -11.62 -2.04
N THR A 111 -1.36 -12.48 -1.98
CA THR A 111 -1.17 -13.94 -1.97
C THR A 111 -0.67 -14.46 -3.32
N GLY A 112 -1.00 -13.76 -4.41
CA GLY A 112 -0.58 -14.08 -5.76
C GLY A 112 -0.21 -12.84 -6.58
N ALA A 113 0.64 -13.04 -7.59
CA ALA A 113 1.12 -11.96 -8.43
C ALA A 113 0.02 -11.32 -9.29
N ILE A 114 -1.01 -12.09 -9.66
CA ILE A 114 -2.19 -11.55 -10.36
C ILE A 114 -2.93 -10.52 -9.50
N GLY A 115 -3.09 -10.76 -8.19
CA GLY A 115 -3.67 -9.78 -7.28
C GLY A 115 -2.84 -8.49 -7.20
N ALA A 116 -1.52 -8.62 -7.09
CA ALA A 116 -0.62 -7.46 -7.12
C ALA A 116 -0.69 -6.70 -8.45
N GLN A 117 -0.80 -7.41 -9.58
CA GLN A 117 -0.92 -6.84 -10.91
C GLN A 117 -2.25 -6.10 -11.10
N ARG A 118 -3.37 -6.67 -10.64
CA ARG A 118 -4.68 -5.99 -10.67
C ARG A 118 -4.66 -4.70 -9.86
N PHE A 119 -4.07 -4.72 -8.66
CA PHE A 119 -3.91 -3.51 -7.86
C PHE A 119 -3.03 -2.47 -8.56
N TYR A 120 -1.90 -2.91 -9.16
CA TYR A 120 -1.04 -2.04 -9.96
C TYR A 120 -1.81 -1.38 -11.11
N GLN A 121 -2.53 -2.16 -11.92
CA GLN A 121 -3.30 -1.65 -13.06
C GLN A 121 -4.37 -0.63 -12.64
N ARG A 122 -4.98 -0.83 -11.47
CA ARG A 122 -6.07 0.01 -10.98
C ARG A 122 -5.61 1.31 -10.31
N TYR A 123 -4.48 1.27 -9.61
CA TYR A 123 -4.03 2.38 -8.75
C TYR A 123 -2.71 3.02 -9.17
N HIS A 124 -1.92 2.43 -10.07
CA HIS A 124 -0.73 3.11 -10.56
C HIS A 124 -1.12 4.34 -11.39
N ASN A 125 -0.50 5.48 -11.10
CA ASN A 125 -0.86 6.80 -11.64
C ASN A 125 -2.28 7.28 -11.29
N PHE A 126 -2.90 6.68 -10.26
CA PHE A 126 -4.17 7.15 -9.71
C PHE A 126 -3.95 8.39 -8.85
N GLU A 127 -4.75 9.44 -9.05
CA GLU A 127 -4.79 10.60 -8.14
C GLU A 127 -5.67 10.27 -6.94
N TRP A 128 -5.11 10.34 -5.73
CA TRP A 128 -5.88 10.08 -4.52
C TRP A 128 -7.02 11.09 -4.36
N ASP A 129 -8.20 10.60 -3.98
CA ASP A 129 -9.38 11.43 -3.76
C ASP A 129 -9.33 12.06 -2.37
N VAL A 130 -8.55 13.13 -2.24
CA VAL A 130 -8.38 13.92 -1.01
C VAL A 130 -8.56 15.39 -1.31
N GLU A 131 -9.11 16.13 -0.34
CA GLU A 131 -9.42 17.56 -0.50
C GLU A 131 -8.16 18.44 -0.62
N GLN A 132 -7.07 18.04 0.05
CA GLN A 132 -5.82 18.78 0.11
C GLN A 132 -4.62 17.88 -0.14
N ASN A 133 -3.54 18.45 -0.68
CA ASN A 133 -2.29 17.75 -1.00
C ASN A 133 -2.52 16.50 -1.86
N LYS A 134 -3.24 16.69 -2.97
CA LYS A 134 -3.44 15.66 -3.98
C LYS A 134 -2.11 15.09 -4.44
N LYS A 135 -2.00 13.77 -4.39
CA LYS A 135 -0.81 13.04 -4.80
C LYS A 135 -1.20 12.00 -5.83
N THR A 136 -0.27 11.70 -6.72
CA THR A 136 -0.42 10.63 -7.69
C THR A 136 0.28 9.38 -7.18
N CYS A 137 -0.49 8.32 -6.96
CA CYS A 137 -0.02 7.02 -6.52
C CYS A 137 1.03 6.46 -7.50
N ALA A 138 2.16 6.01 -6.95
CA ALA A 138 3.17 5.27 -7.71
C ALA A 138 3.37 3.90 -7.08
N ILE A 139 3.33 2.84 -7.89
CA ILE A 139 3.44 1.46 -7.42
C ILE A 139 4.67 0.85 -8.07
N THR A 140 5.48 0.19 -7.25
CA THR A 140 6.77 -0.38 -7.64
C THR A 140 6.92 -1.76 -6.99
N CYS A 141 7.82 -2.60 -7.50
CA CYS A 141 8.13 -3.84 -6.80
C CYS A 141 8.85 -3.53 -5.49
N ALA A 142 8.44 -4.19 -4.40
CA ALA A 142 9.19 -4.09 -3.15
C ALA A 142 10.52 -4.84 -3.26
N LYS A 143 11.57 -4.32 -2.61
CA LYS A 143 12.88 -5.01 -2.53
C LYS A 143 12.79 -6.37 -1.81
N ILE A 144 11.90 -6.49 -0.83
CA ILE A 144 11.64 -7.73 -0.10
C ILE A 144 10.34 -8.31 -0.63
N GLN A 145 10.40 -9.49 -1.24
CA GLN A 145 9.26 -10.19 -1.83
C GLN A 145 8.76 -11.33 -0.94
N GLY A 146 7.45 -11.46 -0.84
CA GLY A 146 6.73 -12.53 -0.16
C GLY A 146 6.55 -12.32 1.34
N LYS A 147 5.39 -12.76 1.85
CA LYS A 147 5.02 -12.72 3.28
C LYS A 147 6.09 -13.26 4.22
N LYS A 148 6.67 -14.44 3.92
CA LYS A 148 7.68 -15.07 4.79
C LYS A 148 8.92 -14.19 4.96
N ALA A 149 9.40 -13.58 3.88
CA ALA A 149 10.57 -12.69 3.93
C ALA A 149 10.26 -11.38 4.66
N LEU A 150 9.07 -10.81 4.45
CA LEU A 150 8.60 -9.63 5.20
C LEU A 150 8.51 -9.93 6.70
N ILE A 151 7.91 -11.06 7.07
CA ILE A 151 7.85 -11.50 8.48
C ILE A 151 9.27 -11.60 9.06
N GLY A 152 10.17 -12.28 8.37
CA GLY A 152 11.57 -12.42 8.79
C GLY A 152 12.28 -11.07 8.98
N ASN A 153 12.01 -10.11 8.09
CA ASN A 153 12.58 -8.77 8.14
C ASN A 153 12.04 -7.90 9.28
N PHE A 154 10.75 -8.02 9.62
CA PHE A 154 10.09 -7.12 10.59
C PHE A 154 9.92 -7.70 11.99
N ARG A 155 9.86 -9.04 12.17
CA ARG A 155 9.59 -9.70 13.46
C ARG A 155 10.47 -9.24 14.63
N ARG A 156 11.75 -8.96 14.36
CA ARG A 156 12.73 -8.55 15.38
C ARG A 156 12.96 -7.04 15.44
N LYS A 157 12.33 -6.26 14.55
CA LYS A 157 12.49 -4.81 14.53
C LYS A 157 11.75 -4.17 15.69
N VAL A 158 12.33 -3.08 16.18
CA VAL A 158 11.77 -2.26 17.24
C VAL A 158 11.22 -1.00 16.62
N PHE A 159 9.94 -0.73 16.83
CA PHE A 159 9.24 0.40 16.26
C PHE A 159 8.97 1.44 17.34
N ARG A 160 9.23 2.70 17.00
CA ARG A 160 8.93 3.86 17.83
C ARG A 160 7.56 4.40 17.41
N CYS A 161 6.51 3.85 17.96
CA CYS A 161 5.14 4.26 17.70
C CYS A 161 4.32 4.22 19.00
N GLU A 162 3.16 4.88 18.97
CA GLU A 162 2.33 5.09 20.16
C GLU A 162 1.57 3.82 20.59
N CYS A 163 1.12 3.00 19.63
CA CYS A 163 0.43 1.73 19.85
C CYS A 163 0.81 0.67 18.79
N ASP A 164 0.33 -0.56 18.96
CA ASP A 164 0.60 -1.71 18.09
C ASP A 164 -0.13 -1.67 16.74
N GLU A 165 -1.19 -0.88 16.62
CA GLU A 165 -1.95 -0.67 15.37
C GLU A 165 -1.08 -0.10 14.23
N TYR A 166 0.03 0.56 14.57
CA TYR A 166 0.97 1.14 13.61
C TYR A 166 2.15 0.22 13.24
N LEU A 167 2.17 -0.99 13.80
CA LEU A 167 3.14 -2.01 13.41
C LEU A 167 2.78 -2.60 12.04
N PRO A 168 3.76 -3.23 11.36
CA PRO A 168 3.43 -4.14 10.26
C PRO A 168 2.43 -5.19 10.73
N VAL A 169 1.42 -5.50 9.93
CA VAL A 169 0.38 -6.47 10.28
C VAL A 169 0.43 -7.67 9.34
N VAL A 170 0.35 -8.85 9.93
CA VAL A 170 0.04 -10.08 9.22
C VAL A 170 -1.47 -10.27 9.21
N VAL A 171 -2.01 -10.55 8.04
CA VAL A 171 -3.45 -10.72 7.81
C VAL A 171 -3.71 -12.22 7.65
N ALA A 172 -4.60 -12.78 8.47
CA ALA A 172 -4.92 -14.22 8.47
C ALA A 172 -6.40 -14.48 8.88
N PRO A 173 -7.22 -15.15 8.05
CA PRO A 173 -6.93 -15.55 6.67
C PRO A 173 -6.59 -14.34 5.78
N PRO A 174 -5.99 -14.54 4.59
CA PRO A 174 -5.81 -13.45 3.63
C PRO A 174 -7.11 -12.67 3.42
N CYS A 175 -7.03 -11.35 3.36
CA CYS A 175 -8.21 -10.52 3.16
C CYS A 175 -8.63 -10.55 1.70
N ASP A 176 -9.84 -11.04 1.45
CA ASP A 176 -10.48 -11.15 0.13
C ASP A 176 -11.52 -10.06 -0.12
N GLY A 177 -11.73 -9.18 0.86
CA GLY A 177 -12.71 -8.09 0.82
C GLY A 177 -14.11 -8.45 1.35
N VAL A 178 -14.39 -9.72 1.67
CA VAL A 178 -15.74 -10.15 2.10
C VAL A 178 -15.91 -10.09 3.61
N SER A 179 -14.88 -10.52 4.36
CA SER A 179 -14.93 -10.59 5.81
C SER A 179 -13.83 -9.73 6.45
N PRO A 180 -14.08 -9.14 7.63
CA PRO A 180 -13.07 -8.38 8.34
C PRO A 180 -11.92 -9.32 8.73
N PRO A 181 -10.69 -9.06 8.28
CA PRO A 181 -9.59 -9.96 8.55
C PRO A 181 -9.07 -9.79 9.98
N LYS A 182 -8.52 -10.86 10.57
CA LYS A 182 -7.72 -10.73 11.80
C LYS A 182 -6.36 -10.12 11.46
N LEU A 183 -6.07 -8.97 12.06
CA LEU A 183 -4.79 -8.29 11.97
C LEU A 183 -3.91 -8.71 13.16
N THR A 184 -2.72 -9.23 12.88
CA THR A 184 -1.74 -9.59 13.90
C THR A 184 -0.53 -8.68 13.79
N PRO A 185 -0.31 -7.75 14.74
CA PRO A 185 0.85 -6.88 14.75
C PRO A 185 2.17 -7.68 14.79
N LEU A 186 3.17 -7.19 14.07
CA LEU A 186 4.47 -7.83 13.91
C LEU A 186 5.61 -6.89 14.28
N GLY A 187 6.37 -7.27 15.30
CA GLY A 187 7.53 -6.51 15.78
C GLY A 187 7.48 -6.28 17.28
N LYS A 188 8.37 -5.42 17.77
CA LYS A 188 8.37 -4.99 19.16
C LYS A 188 8.10 -3.49 19.25
N LEU A 189 7.15 -3.10 20.10
CA LEU A 189 6.97 -1.71 20.46
C LEU A 189 8.08 -1.25 21.39
N ARG A 190 8.66 -0.10 21.09
CA ARG A 190 9.35 0.72 22.08
C ARG A 190 8.45 1.93 22.25
N GLY A 191 7.75 1.97 23.38
CA GLY A 191 6.77 3.03 23.68
C GLY A 191 7.32 4.42 23.37
N ALA A 192 6.42 5.33 22.98
CA ALA A 192 6.78 6.70 22.64
C ALA A 192 7.70 7.32 23.72
N PRO A 193 8.67 8.18 23.36
CA PRO A 193 9.35 8.99 24.37
C PRO A 193 8.28 9.70 25.19
N LYS A 194 8.35 9.59 26.53
CA LYS A 194 7.55 10.43 27.41
C LYS A 194 7.94 11.87 27.10
N TYR A 195 7.15 12.58 26.29
CA TYR A 195 7.35 14.01 26.14
C TYR A 195 7.26 14.62 27.55
N PRO A 196 8.20 15.49 27.96
CA PRO A 196 8.05 16.18 29.22
C PRO A 196 6.74 16.95 29.16
N THR A 197 5.85 16.66 30.10
CA THR A 197 4.66 17.46 30.36
C THR A 197 5.15 18.87 30.68
N SER A 198 5.21 19.75 29.69
CA SER A 198 5.36 21.17 29.92
C SER A 198 4.16 21.58 30.76
N ARG A 199 4.43 21.82 32.05
CA ARG A 199 3.50 22.35 33.04
C ARG A 199 2.66 23.43 32.39
N LEU A 200 1.35 23.23 32.34
CA LEU A 200 0.41 24.34 32.40
C LEU A 200 0.76 25.10 33.69
N ARG A 201 1.50 26.20 33.56
CA ARG A 201 1.46 27.24 34.57
C ARG A 201 0.13 27.96 34.33
N ILE A 202 -0.73 27.80 35.32
CA ILE A 202 -1.94 28.59 35.56
C ILE A 202 -1.56 30.07 35.59
#